data_AF-A0A9X4A5Z2-F1
#
_entry.id   AF-A0A9X4A5Z2-F1
#
_cell.length_a   1.000
_cell.length_b   1.000
_cell.length_c   1.000
_cell.angle_alpha   90.00
_cell.angle_beta   90.00
_cell.angle_gamma   90.00
#
_symmetry.space_group_name_H-M   'P 1'
#
loop_
_entity.id
_entity.type
_entity.pdbx_description
1 polymer ?
#
loop_
_entity_poly.entity_id
_entity_poly.type
_entity_poly.pdbx_seq_one_letter_code
_entity_poly.pdbx_strand_id
1 'polypeptide(L)' 'MRNAQNQLTKDTAVVPLYNMTESHLARKNLRGVLWHPVGEVDYTRSYFD' A
#
# COMPACT_ATOMS: atom_id res chain seq x y z
N MET A 1 -0.53 9.28 16.35
CA MET A 1 -1.45 9.31 15.19
C MET A 1 -2.94 9.33 15.56
N ARG A 2 -3.40 8.64 16.62
CA ARG A 2 -4.83 8.56 16.98
C ARG A 2 -5.55 9.91 17.13
N ASN A 3 -4.93 10.89 17.80
CA ASN A 3 -5.55 12.22 17.99
C ASN A 3 -5.68 13.00 16.68
N ALA A 4 -4.68 12.94 15.80
CA ALA A 4 -4.73 13.57 14.48
C ALA A 4 -5.80 12.92 13.58
N GLN A 5 -5.94 11.60 13.66
CA GLN A 5 -6.96 10.85 12.93
C GLN A 5 -8.37 11.22 13.42
N ASN A 6 -8.57 11.34 14.74
CA ASN A 6 -9.84 11.81 15.31
C ASN A 6 -10.19 13.24 14.89
N GLN A 7 -9.19 14.12 14.78
CA GLN A 7 -9.40 15.49 14.31
C GLN A 7 -9.77 15.52 12.82
N LEU A 8 -9.05 14.75 11.99
CA LEU A 8 -9.35 14.60 10.58
C LEU A 8 -10.79 14.10 10.36
N THR A 9 -11.24 13.09 11.11
CA THR A 9 -12.61 12.58 11.01
C THR A 9 -13.68 13.60 11.41
N LYS A 10 -13.34 14.55 12.29
CA LYS A 10 -14.27 15.63 12.67
C LYS A 10 -14.32 16.76 11.63
N ASP A 11 -13.18 17.09 11.05
CA ASP A 11 -13.04 18.25 10.17
C ASP A 11 -13.29 17.92 8.69
N THR A 12 -13.09 16.68 8.28
CA THR A 12 -13.30 16.23 6.90
C THR A 12 -14.69 15.62 6.72
N ALA A 13 -15.42 16.07 5.70
CA ALA A 13 -16.70 15.46 5.29
C ALA A 13 -16.51 14.13 4.53
N VAL A 14 -15.46 13.37 4.86
CA VAL A 14 -15.12 12.11 4.20
C VAL A 14 -15.25 10.99 5.21
N VAL A 15 -16.21 10.10 4.97
CA VAL A 15 -16.40 8.87 5.77
C VAL A 15 -15.48 7.80 5.21
N PRO A 16 -14.54 7.24 6.00
CA PRO A 16 -13.72 6.12 5.55
C PRO A 16 -14.60 4.90 5.29
N LEU A 17 -14.55 4.35 4.07
CA LEU A 17 -15.38 3.21 3.70
C LEU A 17 -14.69 1.88 4.03
N TYR A 18 -13.43 1.71 3.62
CA TYR A 18 -12.61 0.54 3.92
C TYR A 18 -11.14 0.82 3.57
N ASN A 19 -10.24 -0.01 4.07
CA ASN A 19 -8.84 -0.04 3.65
C ASN A 19 -8.67 -1.10 2.56
N MET A 20 -8.03 -0.74 1.45
CA MET A 20 -7.74 -1.67 0.36
C MET A 20 -6.40 -2.38 0.63
N THR A 21 -6.36 -3.69 0.39
CA THR A 21 -5.10 -4.42 0.29
C THR A 21 -4.63 -4.41 -1.16
N GLU A 22 -3.39 -4.03 -1.40
CA GLU A 22 -2.81 -4.06 -2.74
C GLU A 22 -2.67 -5.50 -3.23
N SER A 23 -3.05 -5.71 -4.49
CA SER A 23 -2.89 -6.99 -5.19
C SER A 23 -1.90 -6.79 -6.33
N HIS A 24 -1.03 -7.78 -6.54
CA HIS A 24 0.04 -7.67 -7.52
C HIS A 24 -0.02 -8.83 -8.51
N LEU A 25 -0.12 -8.51 -9.80
CA LEU A 25 0.00 -9.47 -10.88
C LEU A 25 1.44 -9.45 -11.39
N ALA A 26 2.23 -10.44 -10.98
CA ALA A 26 3.63 -10.59 -11.37
C ALA A 26 3.87 -11.91 -12.09
N ARG A 27 4.91 -11.96 -12.93
CA ARG A 27 5.38 -13.21 -13.55
C ARG A 27 5.79 -14.22 -12.47
N LYS A 28 5.45 -15.50 -12.66
CA LYS A 28 5.72 -16.57 -11.68
C LYS A 28 7.20 -16.74 -11.35
N ASN A 29 8.10 -16.42 -12.28
CA ASN A 29 9.56 -16.51 -12.09
C ASN A 29 10.21 -15.18 -11.70
N LEU A 30 9.43 -14.11 -11.45
CA LEU A 30 9.95 -12.85 -10.92
C LEU A 30 10.19 -12.97 -9.42
N ARG A 31 11.42 -12.71 -8.99
CA ARG A 31 11.87 -12.73 -7.59
C ARG A 31 12.45 -11.37 -7.19
N GLY A 32 12.64 -11.18 -5.89
CA GLY A 32 13.35 -10.01 -5.34
C GLY A 32 12.56 -8.69 -5.37
N VAL A 33 11.25 -8.73 -5.65
CA VAL A 33 10.36 -7.56 -5.58
C VAL A 33 9.99 -7.26 -4.13
N LEU A 34 10.14 -6.01 -3.70
CA LEU A 34 9.70 -5.52 -2.41
C LEU A 34 8.39 -4.73 -2.57
N TRP A 35 7.29 -5.30 -2.08
CA TRP A 35 5.96 -4.70 -2.13
C TRP A 35 5.73 -3.83 -0.88
N HIS A 36 5.48 -2.53 -1.04
CA HIS A 36 5.11 -1.66 0.07
C HIS A 36 3.58 -1.48 0.15
N PRO A 37 3.00 -1.46 1.36
CA PRO A 37 1.55 -1.33 1.55
C PRO A 37 1.00 0.08 1.27
N VAL A 38 1.82 1.01 0.79
CA VAL A 38 1.50 2.44 0.58
C VAL A 38 1.66 2.90 -0.87
N GLY A 39 1.68 1.96 -1.82
CA GLY A 39 1.66 2.26 -3.26
C GLY A 39 3.02 2.31 -3.95
N GLU A 40 4.13 2.13 -3.23
CA GLU A 40 5.46 2.03 -3.84
C GLU A 40 5.90 0.57 -3.97
N VAL A 41 6.48 0.23 -5.11
CA VAL A 41 7.05 -1.10 -5.35
C VAL A 41 8.52 -0.93 -5.71
N ASP A 42 9.40 -1.59 -4.96
CA ASP A 42 10.84 -1.56 -5.22
C ASP A 42 11.29 -2.79 -6.01
N TYR A 43 11.79 -2.52 -7.21
CA TYR A 43 12.31 -3.49 -8.17
C TYR A 43 13.85 -3.53 -8.23
N THR A 44 14.55 -2.75 -7.41
CA THR A 44 16.02 -2.57 -7.49
C THR A 44 16.78 -3.89 -7.33
N ARG A 45 16.21 -4.85 -6.61
CA ARG A 45 16.79 -6.18 -6.37
C ARG A 45 16.05 -7.29 -7.12
N SER A 46 15.17 -6.92 -8.05
CA SER A 46 14.35 -7.89 -8.76
C SER A 46 15.15 -8.63 -9.85
N TYR A 47 14.87 -9.92 -10.01
CA TYR A 47 15.52 -10.78 -11.00
C TYR A 47 14.57 -11.88 -11.46
N PHE A 48 14.91 -12.52 -12.59
CA PHE A 48 14.21 -13.71 -13.07
C PHE A 48 15.00 -14.96 -12.67
N ASP A 49 14.30 -15.93 -12.05
CA ASP A 49 14.73 -17.32 -11.95
C ASP A 49 14.61 -18.04 -13.30
#